data_AF-A0A9P1CNR7-F1
#
_entry.id   AF-A0A9P1CNR7-F1
#
_cell.length_a   1.000
_cell.length_b   1.000
_cell.length_c   1.000
_cell.angle_alpha   90.00
_cell.angle_beta   90.00
_cell.angle_gamma   90.00
#
_symmetry.space_group_name_H-M   'P 1'
#
loop_
_entity.id
_entity.type
_entity.pdbx_description
1 polymer ?
#
loop_
_entity_poly.entity_id
_entity_poly.type
_entity_poly.pdbx_seq_one_letter_code
_entity_poly.pdbx_strand_id
1 'polypeptide(L)'
;MAAARKRLQELFEKYDTSGDGVMSEDEMTILLSRVLGIPEGRAQDWFQQADGNRDGVVHTHEFIQWLTTNPPMWKEHVAVADGKKTVEVNFVNTSGAVGQVFTLQFVNCENVSFPKGNPAEVVVQPGETKSMTLLHLTEPYKYRLQVSYRSDASGIEDDPNAFKDASFLHDNSSIVDPNRTLNLGNTEFWMRARMLGDPGSAVLFDRVRPYEVQQGSVGDCWLMCALGSLAAHPNKLKSLFDGRHLSHDGKYKVWLYDLFEKKWCQVEVDEFLPCTVTDGRPCPTFARPLGNELWVMLLEKALAKFCGSYGALNSGYPGWAFQVLTGKSDLIFFLNEGKHWRKCAVKKPDSKEDARNPRSMRMVYCGWGSRYNTEDLFKFLKTHIEDKHVLACSIDRKDLGVEARLKNGLVVHHAYALLQVTSEKMDNGQPLRLVQLANPWGSGEWKGDWADYNIFNKGLASGKWAENPELSKRIGVVRRDEGSFWMSYEDWEANFTKVTLCPVGGKPVPPGEASDEHVDSGEPTGFFSSLFGW
;
A
#
# COMPACT_ATOMS: atom_id res chain seq x y z
N MET A 1 -33.45 -15.80 -24.05
CA MET A 1 -32.89 -14.79 -24.98
C MET A 1 -33.41 -13.38 -24.69
N ALA A 2 -34.72 -13.08 -24.76
CA ALA A 2 -35.23 -11.72 -24.53
C ALA A 2 -34.90 -11.12 -23.15
N ALA A 3 -35.03 -11.91 -22.06
CA ALA A 3 -34.66 -11.47 -20.71
C ALA A 3 -33.14 -11.25 -20.52
N ALA A 4 -32.30 -12.02 -21.22
CA ALA A 4 -30.85 -11.85 -21.17
C ALA A 4 -30.42 -10.59 -21.94
N ARG A 5 -31.01 -10.37 -23.12
CA ARG A 5 -30.78 -9.16 -23.92
C ARG A 5 -31.18 -7.89 -23.17
N LYS A 6 -32.31 -7.92 -22.45
CA LYS A 6 -32.74 -6.81 -21.58
C LYS A 6 -31.74 -6.51 -20.47
N ARG A 7 -31.20 -7.53 -19.78
CA ARG A 7 -30.18 -7.35 -18.73
C ARG A 7 -28.84 -6.82 -19.27
N LEU A 8 -28.43 -7.24 -20.46
CA LEU A 8 -27.21 -6.74 -21.10
C LEU A 8 -27.37 -5.29 -21.54
N GLN A 9 -28.58 -4.90 -21.95
CA GLN A 9 -28.91 -3.51 -22.24
C GLN A 9 -28.90 -2.64 -20.97
N GLU A 10 -29.52 -3.11 -19.88
CA GLU A 10 -29.44 -2.44 -18.57
C GLU A 10 -28.00 -2.33 -18.05
N LEU A 11 -27.15 -3.33 -18.36
CA LEU A 11 -25.72 -3.29 -18.02
C LEU A 11 -24.96 -2.26 -18.86
N PHE A 12 -25.23 -2.19 -20.16
CA PHE A 12 -24.65 -1.18 -21.05
C PHE A 12 -25.01 0.24 -20.57
N GLU A 13 -26.31 0.51 -20.37
CA GLU A 13 -26.83 1.81 -19.91
C GLU A 13 -26.27 2.23 -18.53
N LYS A 14 -25.93 1.26 -17.68
CA LYS A 14 -25.32 1.54 -16.37
C LYS A 14 -23.88 2.04 -16.45
N TYR A 15 -23.15 1.63 -17.49
CA TYR A 15 -21.71 1.89 -17.64
C TYR A 15 -21.37 2.85 -18.79
N ASP A 16 -22.33 3.18 -19.65
CA ASP A 16 -22.35 4.42 -20.42
C ASP A 16 -22.57 5.59 -19.46
N THR A 17 -21.49 5.99 -18.79
CA THR A 17 -21.47 7.10 -17.83
C THR A 17 -21.58 8.46 -18.51
N SER A 18 -21.18 8.54 -19.78
CA SER A 18 -21.28 9.75 -20.59
C SER A 18 -22.74 10.01 -21.04
N GLY A 19 -23.55 8.95 -21.15
CA GLY A 19 -24.94 9.00 -21.58
C GLY A 19 -25.11 9.28 -23.07
N ASP A 20 -24.07 9.04 -23.87
CA ASP A 20 -24.06 9.32 -25.31
C ASP A 20 -24.59 8.17 -26.18
N GLY A 21 -24.94 7.04 -25.55
CA GLY A 21 -25.49 5.86 -26.20
C GLY A 21 -24.44 4.95 -26.82
N VAL A 22 -23.15 5.24 -26.64
CA VAL A 22 -22.03 4.39 -27.03
C VAL A 22 -21.15 4.10 -25.81
N MET A 23 -20.29 3.10 -25.91
CA MET A 23 -19.36 2.77 -24.85
C MET A 23 -17.95 3.08 -25.31
N SER A 24 -17.28 3.99 -24.61
CA SER A 24 -15.88 4.34 -24.81
C SER A 24 -14.93 3.28 -24.23
N GLU A 25 -13.65 3.34 -24.61
CA GLU A 25 -12.62 2.42 -24.10
C GLU A 25 -12.48 2.51 -22.57
N ASP A 26 -12.58 3.71 -22.00
CA ASP A 26 -12.53 3.94 -20.56
C ASP A 26 -13.74 3.35 -19.83
N GLU A 27 -14.95 3.52 -20.38
CA GLU A 27 -16.19 2.97 -19.83
C GLU A 27 -16.21 1.44 -19.88
N MET A 28 -15.72 0.90 -21.00
CA MET A 28 -15.52 -0.53 -21.16
C MET A 28 -14.49 -1.05 -20.16
N THR A 29 -13.39 -0.35 -19.94
CA THR A 29 -12.36 -0.70 -18.95
C THR A 29 -12.93 -0.74 -17.53
N ILE A 30 -13.80 0.22 -17.17
CA ILE A 30 -14.50 0.25 -15.88
C ILE A 30 -15.48 -0.93 -15.77
N LEU A 31 -16.23 -1.24 -16.83
CA LEU A 31 -17.15 -2.38 -16.85
C LEU A 31 -16.40 -3.70 -16.69
N LEU A 32 -15.33 -3.92 -17.47
CA LEU A 32 -14.54 -5.15 -17.46
C LEU A 32 -13.83 -5.37 -16.12
N SER A 33 -13.27 -4.31 -15.53
CA SER A 33 -12.58 -4.39 -14.24
C SER A 33 -13.56 -4.58 -13.07
N ARG A 34 -14.67 -3.86 -13.03
CA ARG A 34 -15.61 -3.88 -11.88
C ARG A 34 -16.60 -5.02 -11.91
N VAL A 35 -17.05 -5.45 -13.10
CA VAL A 35 -18.10 -6.48 -13.25
C VAL A 35 -17.48 -7.85 -13.50
N LEU A 36 -16.42 -7.90 -14.33
CA LEU A 36 -15.81 -9.15 -14.78
C LEU A 36 -14.44 -9.44 -14.14
N GLY A 37 -13.89 -8.49 -13.35
CA GLY A 37 -12.62 -8.67 -12.65
C GLY A 37 -11.41 -8.77 -13.58
N ILE A 38 -11.52 -8.26 -14.81
CA ILE A 38 -10.46 -8.31 -15.82
C ILE A 38 -9.48 -7.15 -15.57
N PRO A 39 -8.15 -7.39 -15.58
CA PRO A 39 -7.15 -6.33 -15.41
C PRO A 39 -7.24 -5.25 -16.49
N GLU A 40 -7.08 -3.98 -16.10
CA GLU A 40 -7.23 -2.81 -16.98
C GLU A 40 -6.27 -2.84 -18.18
N GLY A 41 -5.07 -3.42 -18.03
CA GLY A 41 -4.08 -3.54 -19.11
C GLY A 41 -4.47 -4.47 -20.28
N ARG A 42 -5.61 -5.16 -20.22
CA ARG A 42 -6.15 -5.95 -21.35
C ARG A 42 -7.48 -5.42 -21.88
N ALA A 43 -8.03 -4.34 -21.31
CA ALA A 43 -9.33 -3.82 -21.71
C ALA A 43 -9.34 -3.34 -23.17
N GLN A 44 -8.21 -2.85 -23.67
CA GLN A 44 -8.01 -2.44 -25.06
C GLN A 44 -8.24 -3.58 -26.07
N ASP A 45 -7.71 -4.78 -25.80
CA ASP A 45 -7.90 -5.95 -26.68
C ASP A 45 -9.37 -6.39 -26.77
N TRP A 46 -10.11 -6.23 -25.67
CA TRP A 46 -11.54 -6.55 -25.61
C TRP A 46 -12.40 -5.46 -26.23
N PHE A 47 -12.01 -4.20 -26.05
CA PHE A 47 -12.64 -3.07 -26.71
C PHE A 47 -12.56 -3.23 -28.23
N GLN A 48 -11.37 -3.55 -28.77
CA GLN A 48 -11.18 -3.81 -30.20
C GLN A 48 -11.96 -5.03 -30.74
N GLN A 49 -12.26 -6.02 -29.88
CA GLN A 49 -13.09 -7.16 -30.25
C GLN A 49 -14.59 -6.86 -30.18
N ALA A 50 -14.99 -5.94 -29.30
CA ALA A 50 -16.36 -5.50 -29.15
C ALA A 50 -16.74 -4.45 -30.21
N ASP A 51 -15.79 -3.62 -30.64
CA ASP A 51 -15.92 -2.66 -31.75
C ASP A 51 -15.87 -3.40 -33.10
N GLY A 52 -17.00 -4.00 -33.46
CA GLY A 52 -17.12 -4.85 -34.64
C GLY A 52 -16.99 -4.08 -35.96
N ASN A 53 -17.37 -2.80 -35.98
CA ASN A 53 -17.32 -1.95 -37.15
C ASN A 53 -16.04 -1.09 -37.25
N ARG A 54 -15.23 -1.06 -36.18
CA ARG A 54 -13.96 -0.31 -36.03
C ARG A 54 -14.12 1.20 -36.12
N ASP A 55 -15.22 1.74 -35.62
CA ASP A 55 -15.49 3.18 -35.59
C ASP A 55 -14.90 3.87 -34.34
N GLY A 56 -14.26 3.11 -33.45
CA GLY A 56 -13.60 3.62 -32.24
C GLY A 56 -14.54 3.77 -31.04
N VAL A 57 -15.80 3.32 -31.16
CA VAL A 57 -16.77 3.25 -30.07
C VAL A 57 -17.53 1.92 -30.12
N VAL A 58 -18.10 1.46 -29.00
CA VAL A 58 -18.89 0.21 -28.99
C VAL A 58 -20.37 0.55 -28.85
N HIS A 59 -21.16 0.28 -29.89
CA HIS A 59 -22.61 0.47 -29.83
C HIS A 59 -23.27 -0.64 -29.01
N THR A 60 -24.44 -0.38 -28.42
CA THR A 60 -25.17 -1.37 -27.60
C THR A 60 -25.42 -2.70 -28.34
N HIS A 61 -25.68 -2.64 -29.66
CA HIS A 61 -25.86 -3.85 -30.47
C HIS A 61 -24.57 -4.67 -30.57
N GLU A 62 -23.43 -4.01 -30.75
CA GLU A 62 -22.11 -4.64 -30.86
C GLU A 62 -21.69 -5.22 -29.51
N PHE A 63 -21.90 -4.50 -28.41
CA PHE A 63 -21.68 -5.00 -27.06
C PHE A 63 -22.48 -6.26 -26.75
N ILE A 64 -23.78 -6.26 -27.06
CA ILE A 64 -24.66 -7.42 -26.86
C ILE A 64 -24.24 -8.57 -27.78
N GLN A 65 -23.90 -8.29 -29.04
CA GLN A 65 -23.47 -9.31 -29.98
C GLN A 65 -22.14 -9.93 -29.55
N TRP A 66 -21.17 -9.13 -29.15
CA TRP A 66 -19.88 -9.56 -28.63
C TRP A 66 -20.06 -10.51 -27.43
N LEU A 67 -20.82 -10.12 -26.39
CA LEU A 67 -21.05 -10.97 -25.21
C LEU A 67 -21.88 -12.23 -25.48
N THR A 68 -22.73 -12.23 -26.50
CA THR A 68 -23.58 -13.38 -26.83
C THR A 68 -22.95 -14.36 -27.82
N THR A 69 -22.00 -13.89 -28.63
CA THR A 69 -21.35 -14.70 -29.68
C THR A 69 -19.97 -15.17 -29.26
N ASN A 70 -19.21 -14.34 -28.54
CA ASN A 70 -17.88 -14.64 -28.00
C ASN A 70 -17.80 -14.08 -26.56
N PRO A 71 -18.51 -14.66 -25.58
CA PRO A 71 -18.39 -14.23 -24.19
C PRO A 71 -16.92 -14.32 -23.76
N PRO A 72 -16.42 -13.41 -22.90
CA PRO A 72 -15.05 -13.44 -22.41
C PRO A 72 -14.81 -14.69 -21.56
N MET A 73 -14.54 -15.81 -22.23
CA MET A 73 -13.84 -16.96 -21.67
C MET A 73 -12.36 -16.68 -21.88
N TRP A 74 -11.66 -16.31 -20.82
CA TRP A 74 -10.21 -16.32 -20.88
C TRP A 74 -9.76 -17.78 -20.95
N LYS A 75 -9.29 -18.20 -22.13
CA LYS A 75 -8.40 -19.35 -22.23
C LYS A 75 -7.03 -18.84 -21.84
N GLU A 76 -6.53 -19.30 -20.71
CA GLU A 76 -5.11 -19.14 -20.41
C GLU A 76 -4.33 -19.93 -21.47
N HIS A 77 -3.65 -19.23 -22.37
CA HIS A 77 -2.59 -19.84 -23.16
C HIS A 77 -1.42 -20.11 -22.20
N VAL A 78 -1.50 -21.22 -21.48
CA VAL A 78 -0.35 -21.75 -20.76
C VAL A 78 0.59 -22.29 -21.83
N ALA A 79 1.62 -21.52 -22.18
CA ALA A 79 2.76 -22.07 -22.91
C ALA A 79 3.32 -23.24 -22.09
N VAL A 80 3.31 -24.43 -22.70
CA VAL A 80 3.83 -25.66 -22.11
C VAL A 80 5.29 -25.75 -22.51
N ALA A 81 6.17 -25.32 -21.61
CA ALA A 81 7.53 -25.83 -21.52
C ALA A 81 7.56 -26.84 -20.37
N ASP A 82 8.29 -27.93 -20.58
CA ASP A 82 8.15 -29.23 -19.94
C ASP A 82 8.07 -29.26 -18.40
N GLY A 83 7.17 -30.12 -17.90
CA GLY A 83 7.38 -30.82 -16.63
C GLY A 83 6.46 -30.46 -15.45
N LYS A 84 5.22 -30.97 -15.48
CA LYS A 84 4.25 -31.11 -14.37
C LYS A 84 3.62 -29.82 -13.81
N LYS A 85 2.31 -29.66 -14.02
CA LYS A 85 1.48 -28.57 -13.50
C LYS A 85 0.23 -29.14 -12.83
N THR A 86 -0.01 -28.81 -11.56
CA THR A 86 -1.28 -29.09 -10.87
C THR A 86 -2.12 -27.82 -10.86
N VAL A 87 -3.33 -27.89 -11.41
CA VAL A 87 -4.27 -26.76 -11.47
C VAL A 87 -5.44 -27.08 -10.56
N GLU A 88 -5.68 -26.24 -9.55
CA GLU A 88 -6.90 -26.28 -8.74
C GLU A 88 -7.90 -25.26 -9.31
N VAL A 89 -9.07 -25.74 -9.75
CA VAL A 89 -10.11 -24.92 -10.39
C VAL A 89 -11.33 -24.84 -9.48
N ASN A 90 -11.75 -23.63 -9.13
CA ASN A 90 -12.98 -23.36 -8.39
C ASN A 90 -13.97 -22.54 -9.26
N PHE A 91 -15.24 -22.98 -9.31
CA PHE A 91 -16.27 -22.41 -10.20
C PHE A 91 -17.17 -21.38 -9.50
N VAL A 92 -17.60 -20.35 -10.24
CA VAL A 92 -18.72 -19.47 -9.85
C VAL A 92 -19.75 -19.45 -10.98
N ASN A 93 -20.98 -19.85 -10.68
CA ASN A 93 -22.12 -19.75 -11.60
C ASN A 93 -22.73 -18.34 -11.51
N THR A 94 -22.68 -17.56 -12.59
CA THR A 94 -23.26 -16.21 -12.67
C THR A 94 -24.67 -16.17 -13.28
N SER A 95 -25.24 -17.31 -13.66
CA SER A 95 -26.48 -17.34 -14.45
C SER A 95 -27.76 -17.58 -13.65
N GLY A 96 -27.68 -17.98 -12.37
CA GLY A 96 -28.87 -18.31 -11.57
C GLY A 96 -29.68 -19.51 -12.09
N ALA A 97 -29.21 -20.20 -13.13
CA ALA A 97 -29.81 -21.42 -13.64
C ALA A 97 -29.17 -22.63 -12.94
N VAL A 98 -30.00 -23.38 -12.23
CA VAL A 98 -29.65 -24.69 -11.67
C VAL A 98 -29.52 -25.68 -12.82
N GLY A 99 -28.40 -26.40 -12.92
CA GLY A 99 -28.26 -27.56 -13.80
C GLY A 99 -27.51 -27.37 -15.13
N GLN A 100 -26.64 -26.37 -15.29
CA GLN A 100 -25.73 -26.35 -16.44
C GLN A 100 -24.58 -27.35 -16.28
N VAL A 101 -24.31 -28.07 -17.37
CA VAL A 101 -23.17 -28.98 -17.54
C VAL A 101 -21.95 -28.15 -17.92
N PHE A 102 -20.91 -28.19 -17.10
CA PHE A 102 -19.59 -27.68 -17.45
C PHE A 102 -18.74 -28.84 -17.97
N THR A 103 -18.18 -28.70 -19.17
CA THR A 103 -17.19 -29.63 -19.71
C THR A 103 -15.81 -29.05 -19.49
N LEU A 104 -15.01 -29.74 -18.67
CA LEU A 104 -13.60 -29.40 -18.48
C LEU A 104 -12.76 -30.26 -19.39
N GLN A 105 -11.87 -29.62 -20.15
CA GLN A 105 -10.92 -30.29 -21.01
C GLN A 105 -9.52 -30.11 -20.43
N PHE A 106 -8.92 -31.21 -20.02
CA PHE A 106 -7.55 -31.25 -19.51
C PHE A 106 -6.64 -31.75 -20.63
N VAL A 107 -5.56 -31.02 -20.91
CA VAL A 107 -4.56 -31.39 -21.92
C VAL A 107 -3.19 -31.33 -21.24
N ASN A 108 -2.50 -32.47 -21.17
CA ASN A 108 -1.16 -32.61 -20.56
C ASN A 108 -1.07 -32.20 -19.07
N CYS A 109 -2.13 -32.43 -18.28
CA CYS A 109 -2.13 -32.23 -16.83
C CYS A 109 -1.84 -33.56 -16.09
N GLU A 110 -1.02 -33.52 -15.03
CA GLU A 110 -0.80 -34.66 -14.12
C GLU A 110 -1.33 -34.33 -12.72
N ASN A 111 -2.02 -35.28 -12.07
CA ASN A 111 -2.54 -35.20 -10.70
C ASN A 111 -3.47 -34.01 -10.40
N VAL A 112 -4.68 -34.02 -10.95
CA VAL A 112 -5.73 -33.03 -10.64
C VAL A 112 -6.55 -33.51 -9.43
N SER A 113 -6.51 -32.76 -8.33
CA SER A 113 -7.31 -33.04 -7.13
C SER A 113 -8.38 -31.98 -6.92
N PHE A 114 -9.58 -32.39 -6.50
CA PHE A 114 -10.69 -31.48 -6.17
C PHE A 114 -10.98 -31.47 -4.67
N PRO A 115 -11.59 -30.38 -4.13
CA PRO A 115 -12.03 -30.33 -2.75
C PRO A 115 -13.01 -31.46 -2.41
N LYS A 116 -12.93 -31.99 -1.17
CA LYS A 116 -13.78 -33.09 -0.68
C LYS A 116 -15.27 -32.77 -0.87
N GLY A 117 -15.95 -33.59 -1.67
CA GLY A 117 -17.38 -33.49 -1.96
C GLY A 117 -17.79 -33.96 -3.36
N ASN A 118 -16.86 -34.05 -4.32
CA ASN A 118 -17.07 -34.69 -5.61
C ASN A 118 -16.36 -36.06 -5.67
N PRO A 119 -17.01 -37.12 -6.20
CA PRO A 119 -16.42 -38.45 -6.23
C PRO A 119 -15.42 -38.57 -7.39
N ALA A 120 -14.28 -39.20 -7.09
CA ALA A 120 -13.19 -39.65 -7.98
C ALA A 120 -12.05 -38.66 -8.26
N GLU A 121 -10.83 -39.07 -7.86
CA GLU A 121 -9.59 -38.64 -8.51
C GLU A 121 -9.62 -39.05 -9.98
N VAL A 122 -9.35 -38.10 -10.87
CA VAL A 122 -9.22 -38.38 -12.30
C VAL A 122 -7.75 -38.37 -12.67
N VAL A 123 -7.21 -39.55 -12.93
CA VAL A 123 -5.88 -39.69 -13.54
C VAL A 123 -6.03 -39.56 -15.05
N VAL A 124 -5.30 -38.62 -15.66
CA VAL A 124 -5.20 -38.42 -17.11
C VAL A 124 -3.76 -38.75 -17.52
N GLN A 125 -3.59 -39.60 -18.53
CA GLN A 125 -2.26 -39.98 -19.02
C GLN A 125 -1.69 -38.91 -19.98
N PRO A 126 -0.36 -38.83 -20.16
CA PRO A 126 0.26 -37.92 -21.11
C PRO A 126 -0.30 -38.11 -22.54
N GLY A 127 -0.75 -37.03 -23.19
CA GLY A 127 -1.36 -37.06 -24.53
C GLY A 127 -2.83 -37.47 -24.58
N GLU A 128 -3.46 -37.84 -23.45
CA GLU A 128 -4.88 -38.16 -23.37
C GLU A 128 -5.72 -36.87 -23.19
N THR A 129 -6.85 -36.78 -23.91
CA THR A 129 -7.87 -35.75 -23.64
C THR A 129 -9.04 -36.40 -22.93
N LYS A 130 -9.36 -35.92 -21.72
CA LYS A 130 -10.49 -36.43 -20.94
C LYS A 130 -11.48 -35.31 -20.64
N SER A 131 -12.76 -35.60 -20.88
CA SER A 131 -13.88 -34.68 -20.62
C SER A 131 -14.72 -35.22 -19.48
N MET A 132 -15.02 -34.39 -18.49
CA MET A 132 -15.89 -34.75 -17.37
C MET A 132 -17.06 -33.77 -17.25
N THR A 133 -18.23 -34.29 -16.88
CA THR A 133 -19.45 -33.53 -16.62
C THR A 133 -19.65 -33.41 -15.11
N LEU A 134 -19.67 -32.20 -14.58
CA LEU A 134 -20.01 -31.94 -13.17
C LEU A 134 -21.52 -31.75 -13.04
N LEU A 135 -22.16 -32.48 -12.11
CA LEU A 135 -23.57 -32.35 -11.78
C LEU A 135 -23.72 -31.82 -10.34
N HIS A 136 -24.71 -30.96 -10.11
CA HIS A 136 -25.10 -30.36 -8.81
C HIS A 136 -24.14 -29.32 -8.19
N LEU A 137 -24.32 -28.04 -8.57
CA LEU A 137 -23.91 -26.89 -7.75
C LEU A 137 -25.20 -26.22 -7.23
N THR A 138 -25.53 -26.41 -5.96
CA THR A 138 -26.86 -26.06 -5.39
C THR A 138 -26.92 -24.74 -4.65
N GLU A 139 -25.82 -23.99 -4.48
CA GLU A 139 -25.88 -22.69 -3.77
C GLU A 139 -25.23 -21.54 -4.55
N PRO A 140 -25.91 -20.38 -4.65
CA PRO A 140 -25.36 -19.19 -5.27
C PRO A 140 -24.55 -18.39 -4.23
N TYR A 141 -23.40 -17.86 -4.66
CA TYR A 141 -22.54 -16.91 -3.94
C TYR A 141 -21.57 -17.46 -2.87
N LYS A 142 -20.33 -17.74 -3.30
CA LYS A 142 -19.05 -17.27 -2.72
C LYS A 142 -17.91 -18.22 -3.10
N TYR A 143 -17.25 -17.98 -4.22
CA TYR A 143 -15.91 -18.52 -4.45
C TYR A 143 -15.04 -17.44 -5.09
N ARG A 144 -13.85 -17.21 -4.53
CA ARG A 144 -12.82 -16.33 -5.08
C ARG A 144 -11.76 -17.25 -5.71
N LEU A 145 -11.42 -16.99 -6.97
CA LEU A 145 -10.29 -17.64 -7.62
C LEU A 145 -9.01 -17.11 -6.96
N GLN A 146 -8.25 -17.98 -6.30
CA GLN A 146 -6.89 -17.68 -5.86
C GLN A 146 -5.97 -18.68 -6.56
N VAL A 147 -5.26 -18.20 -7.58
CA VAL A 147 -4.21 -18.97 -8.23
C VAL A 147 -2.97 -18.80 -7.36
N SER A 148 -2.50 -19.89 -6.76
CA SER A 148 -1.22 -19.90 -6.07
C SER A 148 -0.33 -20.93 -6.72
N TYR A 149 0.74 -20.44 -7.33
CA TYR A 149 1.78 -21.24 -7.93
C TYR A 149 2.54 -22.00 -6.83
N ARG A 150 2.64 -23.32 -6.98
CA ARG A 150 3.79 -24.06 -6.46
C ARG A 150 4.74 -24.23 -7.63
N SER A 151 5.73 -23.36 -7.72
CA SER A 151 6.98 -23.77 -8.36
C SER A 151 7.82 -24.40 -7.27
N ASP A 152 8.03 -25.71 -7.38
CA ASP A 152 9.35 -26.23 -7.12
C ASP A 152 10.38 -25.37 -7.87
N ALA A 153 11.52 -25.13 -7.23
CA ALA A 153 12.47 -24.07 -7.54
C ALA A 153 12.68 -23.75 -9.04
N SER A 154 12.75 -22.43 -9.33
CA SER A 154 13.48 -21.81 -10.46
C SER A 154 13.07 -22.16 -11.90
N GLY A 155 11.91 -21.67 -12.35
CA GLY A 155 11.48 -21.76 -13.77
C GLY A 155 11.30 -20.42 -14.51
N ILE A 156 11.48 -19.27 -13.85
CA ILE A 156 11.54 -17.97 -14.54
C ILE A 156 13.02 -17.63 -14.65
N GLU A 157 13.56 -17.68 -15.87
CA GLU A 157 14.91 -17.17 -16.11
C GLU A 157 14.93 -15.67 -15.82
N ASP A 158 15.73 -15.29 -14.82
CA ASP A 158 15.99 -13.90 -14.52
C ASP A 158 16.74 -13.27 -15.71
N ASP A 159 16.35 -12.04 -16.10
CA ASP A 159 16.97 -11.35 -17.23
C ASP A 159 18.47 -11.18 -16.97
N PRO A 160 19.35 -11.83 -17.76
CA PRO A 160 20.79 -11.76 -17.53
C PRO A 160 21.34 -10.33 -17.72
N ASN A 161 20.59 -9.45 -18.39
CA ASN A 161 20.93 -8.05 -18.62
C ASN A 161 20.30 -7.10 -17.59
N ALA A 162 19.63 -7.62 -16.56
CA ALA A 162 19.11 -6.79 -15.48
C ALA A 162 20.23 -5.94 -14.87
N PHE A 163 19.95 -4.66 -14.66
CA PHE A 163 20.88 -3.73 -14.04
C PHE A 163 21.28 -4.25 -12.66
N LYS A 164 22.59 -4.19 -12.37
CA LYS A 164 23.17 -4.54 -11.07
C LYS A 164 23.99 -3.35 -10.57
N ASP A 165 23.65 -2.88 -9.39
CA ASP A 165 24.26 -1.74 -8.75
C ASP A 165 25.61 -2.12 -8.14
N ALA A 166 26.70 -1.79 -8.84
CA ALA A 166 28.06 -2.06 -8.38
C ALA A 166 28.44 -1.29 -7.10
N SER A 167 27.66 -0.29 -6.68
CA SER A 167 27.91 0.49 -5.46
C SER A 167 27.10 0.03 -4.25
N PHE A 168 26.21 -0.95 -4.41
CA PHE A 168 25.42 -1.56 -3.34
C PHE A 168 25.24 -3.05 -3.63
N LEU A 169 26.28 -3.82 -3.29
CA LEU A 169 26.46 -5.22 -3.70
C LEU A 169 25.40 -6.15 -3.09
N HIS A 170 25.13 -7.25 -3.78
CA HIS A 170 24.17 -8.28 -3.33
C HIS A 170 24.81 -9.26 -2.35
N ASP A 171 25.43 -8.72 -1.29
CA ASP A 171 26.12 -9.49 -0.27
C ASP A 171 25.97 -8.84 1.12
N ASN A 172 26.69 -9.40 2.11
CA ASN A 172 26.62 -8.94 3.48
C ASN A 172 27.13 -7.50 3.70
N SER A 173 27.90 -6.92 2.79
CA SER A 173 28.37 -5.52 2.91
C SER A 173 27.22 -4.51 2.83
N SER A 174 26.18 -4.83 2.07
CA SER A 174 24.96 -4.01 1.94
C SER A 174 23.92 -4.31 3.02
N ILE A 175 24.08 -5.41 3.76
CA ILE A 175 23.14 -5.85 4.81
C ILE A 175 23.62 -5.43 6.19
N VAL A 176 24.88 -5.69 6.53
CA VAL A 176 25.41 -5.54 7.88
C VAL A 176 25.87 -4.10 8.12
N ASP A 177 25.67 -3.57 9.33
CA ASP A 177 26.37 -2.36 9.78
C ASP A 177 27.71 -2.80 10.39
N PRO A 178 28.87 -2.47 9.79
CA PRO A 178 30.17 -2.91 10.31
C PRO A 178 30.46 -2.40 11.73
N ASN A 179 29.73 -1.37 12.18
CA ASN A 179 29.88 -0.81 13.51
C ASN A 179 29.01 -1.52 14.56
N ARG A 180 28.19 -2.52 14.16
CA ARG A 180 27.23 -3.18 15.04
C ARG A 180 26.99 -4.65 14.68
N THR A 181 27.04 -5.51 15.69
CA THR A 181 26.56 -6.89 15.56
C THR A 181 25.04 -6.93 15.76
N LEU A 182 24.29 -6.92 14.66
CA LEU A 182 22.83 -7.03 14.66
C LEU A 182 22.40 -8.36 14.04
N ASN A 183 21.39 -8.99 14.63
CA ASN A 183 20.70 -10.10 13.98
C ASN A 183 19.53 -9.52 13.16
N LEU A 184 19.79 -9.27 11.87
CA LEU A 184 18.84 -8.68 10.93
C LEU A 184 18.03 -9.75 10.18
N GLY A 185 17.91 -10.96 10.72
CA GLY A 185 17.40 -12.12 10.00
C GLY A 185 18.43 -12.71 9.03
N ASN A 186 18.27 -14.00 8.72
CA ASN A 186 19.17 -14.68 7.79
C ASN A 186 18.73 -14.39 6.36
N THR A 187 19.38 -13.43 5.70
CA THR A 187 19.27 -13.32 4.24
C THR A 187 19.96 -14.53 3.63
N GLU A 188 19.23 -15.28 2.82
CA GLU A 188 19.71 -16.51 2.18
C GLU A 188 20.16 -16.24 0.74
N PHE A 189 19.47 -15.34 0.04
CA PHE A 189 19.75 -14.99 -1.34
C PHE A 189 19.20 -13.60 -1.69
N TRP A 190 19.54 -13.13 -2.88
CA TRP A 190 18.98 -11.91 -3.46
C TRP A 190 18.13 -12.27 -4.68
N MET A 191 16.96 -11.64 -4.78
CA MET A 191 16.01 -11.89 -5.87
C MET A 191 15.39 -10.56 -6.32
N ARG A 192 15.13 -10.42 -7.61
CA ARG A 192 14.44 -9.23 -8.12
C ARG A 192 13.05 -9.10 -7.50
N ALA A 193 12.72 -7.90 -7.05
CA ALA A 193 11.47 -7.59 -6.37
C ALA A 193 10.22 -8.03 -7.15
N ARG A 194 10.21 -7.86 -8.48
CA ARG A 194 9.11 -8.26 -9.37
C ARG A 194 8.86 -9.77 -9.42
N MET A 195 9.77 -10.57 -8.87
CA MET A 195 9.72 -12.04 -8.87
C MET A 195 9.19 -12.60 -7.55
N LEU A 196 9.02 -11.75 -6.52
CA LEU A 196 8.60 -12.18 -5.18
C LEU A 196 7.09 -12.41 -5.08
N GLY A 197 6.31 -11.76 -5.95
CA GLY A 197 4.87 -11.94 -6.09
C GLY A 197 4.50 -12.66 -7.38
N ASP A 198 3.44 -12.20 -8.04
CA ASP A 198 3.09 -12.64 -9.39
C ASP A 198 3.78 -11.74 -10.43
N PRO A 199 4.78 -12.21 -11.17
CA PRO A 199 5.53 -11.36 -12.10
C PRO A 199 4.66 -10.66 -13.16
N GLY A 200 3.53 -11.27 -13.54
CA GLY A 200 2.62 -10.72 -14.55
C GLY A 200 1.77 -9.53 -14.07
N SER A 201 1.69 -9.31 -12.76
CA SER A 201 0.92 -8.22 -12.13
C SER A 201 1.78 -7.28 -11.30
N ALA A 202 3.11 -7.42 -11.37
CA ALA A 202 4.03 -6.55 -10.64
C ALA A 202 3.91 -5.11 -11.15
N VAL A 203 3.87 -4.15 -10.23
CA VAL A 203 3.80 -2.73 -10.56
C VAL A 203 4.73 -1.93 -9.65
N LEU A 204 5.17 -0.75 -10.10
CA LEU A 204 5.92 0.14 -9.21
C LEU A 204 5.00 0.71 -8.12
N PHE A 205 3.81 1.15 -8.54
CA PHE A 205 2.77 1.67 -7.65
C PHE A 205 1.41 1.11 -8.07
N ASP A 206 0.59 0.67 -7.12
CA ASP A 206 -0.85 0.48 -7.31
C ASP A 206 -1.61 1.54 -6.48
N ARG A 207 -2.34 1.11 -5.45
CA ARG A 207 -3.09 1.95 -4.52
C ARG A 207 -2.24 2.27 -3.30
N VAL A 208 -1.27 3.19 -3.47
CA VAL A 208 -0.46 3.71 -2.36
C VAL A 208 -1.32 4.08 -1.15
N ARG A 209 -1.20 3.30 -0.07
CA ARG A 209 -2.00 3.42 1.16
C ARG A 209 -1.13 3.39 2.42
N PRO A 210 -1.51 4.13 3.48
CA PRO A 210 -0.73 4.21 4.72
C PRO A 210 -0.48 2.90 5.46
N TYR A 211 -1.37 1.92 5.32
CA TYR A 211 -1.36 0.67 6.07
C TYR A 211 -0.84 -0.53 5.24
N GLU A 212 -0.39 -0.30 4.00
CA GLU A 212 0.18 -1.32 3.12
C GLU A 212 1.71 -1.47 3.27
N VAL A 213 2.30 -0.74 4.22
CA VAL A 213 3.73 -0.76 4.55
C VAL A 213 3.97 -1.68 5.74
N GLN A 214 4.69 -2.80 5.53
CA GLN A 214 5.02 -3.76 6.58
C GLN A 214 6.52 -3.87 6.83
N GLN A 215 6.92 -3.77 8.08
CA GLN A 215 8.29 -3.96 8.53
C GLN A 215 8.69 -5.44 8.46
N GLY A 216 9.92 -5.68 8.04
CA GLY A 216 10.57 -6.99 8.12
C GLY A 216 11.43 -7.16 9.37
N SER A 217 12.59 -7.77 9.19
CA SER A 217 13.51 -8.14 10.27
C SER A 217 14.44 -7.02 10.75
N VAL A 218 14.51 -5.89 10.05
CA VAL A 218 15.30 -4.73 10.47
C VAL A 218 14.47 -3.85 11.40
N GLY A 219 15.08 -3.31 12.46
CA GLY A 219 14.43 -2.44 13.44
C GLY A 219 14.18 -1.01 12.92
N ASP A 220 13.54 -0.87 11.77
CA ASP A 220 13.31 0.39 11.07
C ASP A 220 11.83 0.83 11.07
N CYS A 221 11.08 0.44 12.10
CA CYS A 221 9.69 0.87 12.32
C CYS A 221 9.47 2.37 12.11
N TRP A 222 10.47 3.19 12.47
CA TRP A 222 10.50 4.63 12.31
C TRP A 222 10.42 5.07 10.84
N LEU A 223 11.05 4.33 9.93
CA LEU A 223 11.00 4.54 8.49
C LEU A 223 9.67 4.05 7.93
N MET A 224 9.27 2.82 8.24
CA MET A 224 8.01 2.25 7.76
C MET A 224 6.80 3.11 8.17
N CYS A 225 6.80 3.59 9.41
CA CYS A 225 5.82 4.57 9.89
C CYS A 225 5.84 5.86 9.05
N ALA A 226 7.02 6.42 8.77
CA ALA A 226 7.13 7.63 7.98
C ALA A 226 6.66 7.44 6.53
N LEU A 227 6.94 6.29 5.92
CA LEU A 227 6.43 5.90 4.60
C LEU A 227 4.91 5.76 4.63
N GLY A 228 4.35 5.12 5.65
CA GLY A 228 2.91 5.00 5.86
C GLY A 228 2.23 6.38 5.97
N SER A 229 2.77 7.30 6.78
CA SER A 229 2.23 8.66 6.85
C SER A 229 2.35 9.41 5.51
N LEU A 230 3.46 9.26 4.79
CA LEU A 230 3.66 9.91 3.48
C LEU A 230 2.78 9.32 2.37
N ALA A 231 2.35 8.06 2.49
CA ALA A 231 1.41 7.42 1.57
C ALA A 231 0.02 8.09 1.57
N ALA A 232 -0.31 8.89 2.59
CA ALA A 232 -1.46 9.81 2.55
C ALA A 232 -1.31 10.95 1.51
N HIS A 233 -0.12 11.10 0.91
CA HIS A 233 0.20 12.00 -0.19
C HIS A 233 0.80 11.24 -1.39
N PRO A 234 0.02 10.40 -2.10
CA PRO A 234 0.53 9.52 -3.16
C PRO A 234 1.35 10.25 -4.22
N ASN A 235 0.96 11.46 -4.61
CA ASN A 235 1.69 12.23 -5.62
C ASN A 235 3.08 12.68 -5.15
N LYS A 236 3.21 13.07 -3.87
CA LYS A 236 4.51 13.44 -3.28
C LYS A 236 5.41 12.21 -3.18
N LEU A 237 4.84 11.10 -2.71
CA LEU A 237 5.56 9.83 -2.63
C LEU A 237 6.03 9.35 -4.01
N LYS A 238 5.14 9.33 -5.01
CA LYS A 238 5.47 8.95 -6.38
C LYS A 238 6.51 9.89 -7.00
N SER A 239 6.52 11.18 -6.64
CA SER A 239 7.53 12.14 -7.13
C SER A 239 8.96 11.84 -6.69
N LEU A 240 9.15 10.97 -5.69
CA LEU A 240 10.48 10.52 -5.29
C LEU A 240 11.11 9.58 -6.32
N PHE A 241 10.36 9.05 -7.28
CA PHE A 241 10.86 8.15 -8.32
C PHE A 241 10.90 8.85 -9.69
N ASP A 242 11.99 8.65 -10.43
CA ASP A 242 12.07 8.96 -11.86
C ASP A 242 11.25 7.93 -12.64
N GLY A 243 9.94 8.15 -12.68
CA GLY A 243 8.98 7.28 -13.36
C GLY A 243 7.80 6.88 -12.50
N ARG A 244 6.82 6.23 -13.13
CA ARG A 244 5.61 5.72 -12.49
C ARG A 244 5.37 4.23 -12.74
N HIS A 245 6.21 3.62 -13.56
CA HIS A 245 6.08 2.24 -14.03
C HIS A 245 7.34 1.46 -13.71
N LEU A 246 7.28 0.13 -13.87
CA LEU A 246 8.45 -0.71 -13.74
C LEU A 246 9.51 -0.30 -14.76
N SER A 247 10.76 -0.24 -14.31
CA SER A 247 11.89 -0.04 -15.20
C SER A 247 12.11 -1.27 -16.07
N HIS A 248 12.46 -1.09 -17.34
CA HIS A 248 12.71 -2.20 -18.25
C HIS A 248 13.90 -3.05 -17.79
N ASP A 249 15.04 -2.41 -17.52
CA ASP A 249 16.29 -3.06 -17.09
C ASP A 249 16.35 -3.28 -15.57
N GLY A 250 15.34 -2.85 -14.82
CA GLY A 250 15.33 -2.93 -13.35
C GLY A 250 16.17 -1.85 -12.66
N LYS A 251 16.62 -0.81 -13.37
CA LYS A 251 17.26 0.37 -12.77
C LYS A 251 16.23 1.38 -12.31
N TYR A 252 16.31 1.80 -11.05
CA TYR A 252 15.47 2.84 -10.46
C TYR A 252 16.32 3.98 -9.91
N LYS A 253 15.70 5.15 -9.87
CA LYS A 253 16.30 6.42 -9.53
C LYS A 253 15.40 7.10 -8.52
N VAL A 254 15.89 7.24 -7.30
CA VAL A 254 15.13 7.72 -6.14
C VAL A 254 15.71 9.03 -5.64
N TRP A 255 14.88 10.06 -5.51
CA TRP A 255 15.25 11.35 -4.94
C TRP A 255 15.16 11.31 -3.42
N LEU A 256 16.28 11.61 -2.76
CA LEU A 256 16.37 11.79 -1.31
C LEU A 256 16.98 13.16 -1.03
N TYR A 257 16.56 13.82 0.04
CA TYR A 257 17.08 15.12 0.41
C TYR A 257 18.25 14.97 1.38
N ASP A 258 19.43 15.45 0.98
CA ASP A 258 20.63 15.42 1.83
C ASP A 258 20.57 16.59 2.83
N LEU A 259 20.44 16.26 4.12
CA LEU A 259 20.25 17.26 5.19
C LEU A 259 21.49 18.13 5.45
N PHE A 260 22.68 17.66 5.06
CA PHE A 260 23.91 18.42 5.20
C PHE A 260 24.09 19.38 4.02
N GLU A 261 23.97 18.86 2.81
CA GLU A 261 24.13 19.61 1.56
C GLU A 261 22.92 20.51 1.25
N LYS A 262 21.77 20.23 1.88
CA LYS A 262 20.47 20.89 1.67
C LYS A 262 20.04 20.88 0.21
N LYS A 263 20.19 19.73 -0.44
CA LYS A 263 19.81 19.52 -1.83
C LYS A 263 19.27 18.12 -2.04
N TRP A 264 18.40 18.00 -3.04
CA TRP A 264 17.97 16.70 -3.54
C TRP A 264 19.15 15.98 -4.19
N CYS A 265 19.36 14.73 -3.81
CA CYS A 265 20.32 13.83 -4.40
C CYS A 265 19.60 12.60 -4.96
N GLN A 266 20.10 12.12 -6.08
CA GLN A 266 19.56 10.95 -6.75
C GLN A 266 20.33 9.71 -6.33
N VAL A 267 19.62 8.72 -5.79
CA VAL A 267 20.14 7.41 -5.42
C VAL A 267 19.65 6.40 -6.45
N GLU A 268 20.59 5.82 -7.19
CA GLU A 268 20.28 4.73 -8.12
C GLU A 268 20.27 3.40 -7.38
N VAL A 269 19.30 2.54 -7.67
CA VAL A 269 19.21 1.17 -7.12
C VAL A 269 18.74 0.19 -8.20
N ASP A 270 19.17 -1.06 -8.10
CA ASP A 270 18.57 -2.17 -8.85
C ASP A 270 17.41 -2.84 -8.08
N GLU A 271 16.73 -3.80 -8.71
CA GLU A 271 15.58 -4.52 -8.13
C GLU A 271 15.92 -5.69 -7.22
N PHE A 272 17.19 -6.07 -7.07
CA PHE A 272 17.53 -7.24 -6.25
C PHE A 272 17.36 -6.90 -4.77
N LEU A 273 16.57 -7.70 -4.07
CA LEU A 273 16.26 -7.52 -2.65
C LEU A 273 16.78 -8.71 -1.82
N PRO A 274 17.24 -8.47 -0.59
CA PRO A 274 17.53 -9.51 0.38
C PRO A 274 16.29 -10.35 0.68
N CYS A 275 16.41 -11.66 0.53
CA CYS A 275 15.31 -12.60 0.71
C CYS A 275 15.68 -13.77 1.62
N THR A 276 14.67 -14.35 2.24
CA THR A 276 14.70 -15.61 2.99
C THR A 276 13.63 -16.55 2.43
N VAL A 277 13.68 -17.83 2.78
CA VAL A 277 12.61 -18.78 2.48
C VAL A 277 11.68 -18.89 3.69
N THR A 278 10.41 -18.51 3.52
CA THR A 278 9.35 -18.76 4.51
C THR A 278 8.30 -19.68 3.89
N ASP A 279 7.99 -20.79 4.57
CA ASP A 279 7.03 -21.81 4.10
C ASP A 279 7.29 -22.29 2.66
N GLY A 280 8.59 -22.42 2.31
CA GLY A 280 9.03 -22.85 0.98
C GLY A 280 8.89 -21.79 -0.12
N ARG A 281 8.61 -20.54 0.23
CA ARG A 281 8.49 -19.41 -0.72
C ARG A 281 9.53 -18.33 -0.46
N PRO A 282 10.07 -17.70 -1.51
CA PRO A 282 10.85 -16.47 -1.37
C PRO A 282 10.04 -15.38 -0.69
N CYS A 283 10.61 -14.74 0.32
CA CYS A 283 10.02 -13.61 1.02
C CYS A 283 11.09 -12.53 1.22
N PRO A 284 10.75 -11.23 1.03
CA PRO A 284 11.64 -10.15 1.42
C PRO A 284 12.01 -10.27 2.91
N THR A 285 13.30 -10.15 3.19
CA THR A 285 13.83 -10.15 4.56
C THR A 285 13.39 -8.90 5.32
N PHE A 286 13.44 -7.75 4.65
CA PHE A 286 13.14 -6.42 5.19
C PHE A 286 11.72 -5.98 4.84
N ALA A 287 11.50 -4.75 4.36
CA ALA A 287 10.16 -4.27 4.06
C ALA A 287 9.36 -5.20 3.16
N ARG A 288 8.06 -5.30 3.44
CA ARG A 288 7.11 -6.11 2.67
C ARG A 288 5.96 -5.22 2.22
N PRO A 289 5.62 -5.23 0.92
CA PRO A 289 4.42 -4.58 0.45
C PRO A 289 3.19 -5.44 0.76
N LEU A 290 2.05 -4.80 0.99
CA LEU A 290 0.77 -5.50 0.92
C LEU A 290 0.30 -5.54 -0.55
N GLY A 291 0.59 -6.63 -1.25
CA GLY A 291 0.25 -6.80 -2.66
C GLY A 291 1.49 -6.99 -3.52
N ASN A 292 1.44 -6.49 -4.76
CA ASN A 292 2.48 -6.73 -5.76
C ASN A 292 3.15 -5.44 -6.25
N GLU A 293 3.21 -4.44 -5.35
CA GLU A 293 3.85 -3.16 -5.61
C GLU A 293 5.27 -3.08 -5.04
N LEU A 294 6.18 -2.45 -5.78
CA LEU A 294 7.61 -2.49 -5.46
C LEU A 294 8.13 -1.28 -4.69
N TRP A 295 7.40 -0.16 -4.68
CA TRP A 295 7.91 1.12 -4.20
C TRP A 295 8.41 1.08 -2.75
N VAL A 296 7.75 0.35 -1.84
CA VAL A 296 8.14 0.28 -0.43
C VAL A 296 9.55 -0.30 -0.29
N MET A 297 9.77 -1.45 -0.93
CA MET A 297 11.03 -2.18 -0.87
C MET A 297 12.16 -1.40 -1.57
N LEU A 298 11.87 -0.79 -2.72
CA LEU A 298 12.87 0.00 -3.45
C LEU A 298 13.24 1.28 -2.71
N LEU A 299 12.30 1.92 -2.02
CA LEU A 299 12.55 3.14 -1.23
C LEU A 299 13.32 2.82 0.05
N GLU A 300 13.00 1.72 0.73
CA GLU A 300 13.79 1.20 1.86
C GLU A 300 15.23 0.92 1.41
N LYS A 301 15.42 0.22 0.28
CA LYS A 301 16.74 -0.04 -0.29
C LYS A 301 17.51 1.24 -0.62
N ALA A 302 16.87 2.22 -1.24
CA ALA A 302 17.51 3.49 -1.56
C ALA A 302 17.97 4.23 -0.29
N LEU A 303 17.18 4.18 0.78
CA LEU A 303 17.56 4.73 2.09
C LEU A 303 18.66 3.91 2.76
N ALA A 304 18.62 2.58 2.68
CA ALA A 304 19.68 1.71 3.16
C ALA A 304 21.02 2.06 2.49
N LYS A 305 21.02 2.20 1.16
CA LYS A 305 22.19 2.65 0.39
C LYS A 305 22.64 4.06 0.78
N PHE A 306 21.70 4.99 0.98
CA PHE A 306 22.02 6.36 1.38
C PHE A 306 22.67 6.42 2.78
N CYS A 307 22.24 5.56 3.69
CA CYS A 307 22.79 5.41 5.04
C CYS A 307 24.03 4.50 5.12
N GLY A 308 24.25 3.68 4.09
CA GLY A 308 25.41 2.78 3.93
C GLY A 308 25.05 1.29 3.84
N SER A 309 24.08 0.81 4.62
CA SER A 309 23.58 -0.58 4.58
C SER A 309 22.19 -0.69 5.20
N TYR A 310 21.50 -1.83 5.03
CA TYR A 310 20.24 -2.08 5.73
C TYR A 310 20.40 -2.02 7.26
N GLY A 311 21.52 -2.55 7.78
CA GLY A 311 21.83 -2.48 9.21
C GLY A 311 21.97 -1.06 9.74
N ALA A 312 22.35 -0.09 8.90
CA ALA A 312 22.42 1.31 9.28
C ALA A 312 21.03 1.92 9.58
N LEU A 313 19.95 1.33 9.03
CA LEU A 313 18.56 1.71 9.29
C LEU A 313 18.02 1.21 10.65
N ASN A 314 18.74 0.30 11.32
CA ASN A 314 18.30 -0.23 12.60
C ASN A 314 18.31 0.84 13.69
N SER A 315 17.10 1.15 14.20
CA SER A 315 16.78 2.26 15.09
C SER A 315 16.95 3.63 14.43
N GLY A 316 16.01 4.54 14.67
CA GLY A 316 16.03 5.88 14.09
C GLY A 316 14.81 6.68 14.52
N TYR A 317 14.61 7.85 13.90
CA TYR A 317 13.52 8.76 14.21
C TYR A 317 12.64 9.00 12.98
N PRO A 318 11.30 8.91 13.08
CA PRO A 318 10.40 9.22 11.95
C PRO A 318 10.62 10.62 11.39
N GLY A 319 10.98 11.57 12.27
CA GLY A 319 11.37 12.91 11.87
C GLY A 319 12.49 12.91 10.83
N TRP A 320 13.54 12.13 11.02
CA TRP A 320 14.66 12.07 10.07
C TRP A 320 14.18 11.60 8.69
N ALA A 321 13.38 10.53 8.64
CA ALA A 321 12.77 10.06 7.41
C ALA A 321 11.93 11.16 6.76
N PHE A 322 11.10 11.87 7.52
CA PHE A 322 10.31 12.97 6.98
C PHE A 322 11.18 14.06 6.34
N GLN A 323 12.30 14.47 6.94
CA GLN A 323 13.15 15.50 6.34
C GLN A 323 13.79 15.01 5.04
N VAL A 324 14.28 13.77 5.01
CA VAL A 324 14.93 13.18 3.83
C VAL A 324 13.94 12.94 2.70
N LEU A 325 12.70 12.54 3.01
CA LEU A 325 11.67 12.26 2.01
C LEU A 325 10.91 13.49 1.53
N THR A 326 10.97 14.62 2.24
CA THR A 326 10.17 15.81 1.90
C THR A 326 10.99 17.08 1.71
N GLY A 327 12.26 17.08 2.10
CA GLY A 327 13.13 18.26 2.13
C GLY A 327 12.77 19.29 3.21
N LYS A 328 11.79 19.02 4.08
CA LYS A 328 11.37 19.96 5.13
C LYS A 328 12.29 19.89 6.35
N SER A 329 12.86 21.02 6.74
CA SER A 329 13.70 21.12 7.95
C SER A 329 12.91 21.39 9.23
N ASP A 330 11.71 21.97 9.11
CA ASP A 330 10.99 22.57 10.23
C ASP A 330 10.09 21.55 10.93
N LEU A 331 10.72 20.56 11.55
CA LEU A 331 10.02 19.55 12.32
C LEU A 331 9.55 20.08 13.67
N ILE A 332 8.38 19.62 14.08
CA ILE A 332 7.82 19.89 15.40
C ILE A 332 7.74 18.58 16.17
N PHE A 333 8.24 18.60 17.41
CA PHE A 333 8.17 17.47 18.33
C PHE A 333 7.34 17.84 19.55
N PHE A 334 6.58 16.89 20.08
CA PHE A 334 5.97 16.98 21.39
C PHE A 334 6.43 15.85 22.29
N LEU A 335 6.75 16.18 23.54
CA LEU A 335 7.09 15.22 24.58
C LEU A 335 6.06 15.33 25.71
N ASN A 336 5.48 14.20 26.10
CA ASN A 336 4.55 14.13 27.22
C ASN A 336 5.30 14.19 28.55
N GLU A 337 5.02 15.20 29.37
CA GLU A 337 5.59 15.38 30.72
C GLU A 337 4.59 15.02 31.83
N GLY A 338 3.54 14.26 31.50
CA GLY A 338 2.51 13.78 32.39
C GLY A 338 1.37 14.78 32.63
N LYS A 339 1.68 16.05 32.89
CA LYS A 339 0.66 17.12 33.07
C LYS A 339 0.38 17.95 31.82
N HIS A 340 1.32 17.98 30.90
CA HIS A 340 1.27 18.77 29.67
C HIS A 340 2.26 18.19 28.67
N TRP A 341 2.07 18.60 27.42
CA TRP A 341 2.98 18.29 26.32
C TRP A 341 3.91 19.46 26.06
N ARG A 342 5.20 19.17 25.95
CA ARG A 342 6.22 20.18 25.67
C ARG A 342 6.63 20.13 24.21
N LYS A 343 6.45 21.26 23.51
CA LYS A 343 6.92 21.44 22.14
C LYS A 343 8.44 21.58 22.10
N CYS A 344 9.06 20.86 21.16
CA CYS A 344 10.50 20.83 20.91
C CYS A 344 10.76 21.04 19.42
N ALA A 345 11.96 21.52 19.09
CA ALA A 345 12.48 21.64 17.73
C ALA A 345 13.66 20.68 17.52
N VAL A 346 14.07 20.47 16.28
CA VAL A 346 15.24 19.64 15.94
C VAL A 346 16.48 20.51 15.77
N LYS A 347 17.59 20.08 16.38
CA LYS A 347 18.90 20.66 16.13
C LYS A 347 19.39 20.24 14.76
N LYS A 348 20.01 21.17 14.02
CA LYS A 348 20.71 20.87 12.77
C LYS A 348 21.82 19.84 13.00
N PRO A 349 22.10 18.97 12.01
CA PRO A 349 23.21 18.02 12.11
C PRO A 349 24.56 18.75 12.15
N ASP A 350 25.53 18.17 12.85
CA ASP A 350 26.85 18.78 13.06
C ASP A 350 27.86 18.41 11.94
N SER A 351 27.63 17.30 11.22
CA SER A 351 28.47 16.84 10.11
C SER A 351 27.65 16.10 9.03
N LYS A 352 28.30 15.69 7.94
CA LYS A 352 27.67 14.90 6.87
C LYS A 352 27.32 13.49 7.34
N GLU A 353 28.19 12.86 8.12
CA GLU A 353 27.94 11.55 8.74
C GLU A 353 26.78 11.64 9.72
N ASP A 354 26.71 12.73 10.50
CA ASP A 354 25.60 13.02 11.40
C ASP A 354 24.28 13.16 10.63
N ALA A 355 24.29 13.90 9.53
CA ALA A 355 23.12 14.11 8.67
C ALA A 355 22.61 12.82 7.99
N ARG A 356 23.49 11.87 7.70
CA ARG A 356 23.14 10.57 7.09
C ARG A 356 22.83 9.47 8.10
N ASN A 357 22.98 9.75 9.39
CA ASN A 357 22.71 8.78 10.44
C ASN A 357 21.28 9.00 10.99
N PRO A 358 20.32 8.10 10.76
CA PRO A 358 18.94 8.28 11.22
C PRO A 358 18.78 8.31 12.74
N ARG A 359 19.83 7.95 13.50
CA ARG A 359 19.87 7.93 14.97
C ARG A 359 20.38 9.23 15.59
N SER A 360 20.96 10.13 14.80
CA SER A 360 21.66 11.32 15.30
C SER A 360 20.76 12.49 15.69
N MET A 361 19.47 12.39 15.35
CA MET A 361 18.51 13.48 15.54
C MET A 361 18.43 13.89 17.02
N ARG A 362 18.62 15.20 17.26
CA ARG A 362 18.64 15.79 18.61
C ARG A 362 17.53 16.81 18.73
N MET A 363 16.75 16.70 19.81
CA MET A 363 15.66 17.61 20.13
C MET A 363 16.14 18.70 21.08
N VAL A 364 15.67 19.94 20.86
CA VAL A 364 15.93 21.09 21.72
C VAL A 364 14.58 21.63 22.19
N TYR A 365 14.46 21.89 23.49
CA TYR A 365 13.25 22.48 24.04
C TYR A 365 13.00 23.87 23.45
N CYS A 366 11.78 24.11 22.98
CA CYS A 366 11.36 25.46 22.64
C CYS A 366 11.21 26.27 23.94
N GLY A 367 11.48 27.58 23.89
CA GLY A 367 11.50 28.46 25.07
C GLY A 367 10.18 28.49 25.88
N TRP A 368 10.20 29.23 27.00
CA TRP A 368 9.04 29.40 27.88
C TRP A 368 7.78 29.85 27.08
N GLY A 369 6.66 29.12 27.24
CA GLY A 369 5.45 29.26 26.41
C GLY A 369 5.13 28.06 25.51
N SER A 370 5.99 27.02 25.52
CA SER A 370 5.89 25.84 24.65
C SER A 370 5.17 24.64 25.29
N ARG A 371 4.18 24.88 26.16
CA ARG A 371 3.43 23.84 26.88
C ARG A 371 1.98 23.80 26.41
N TYR A 372 1.49 22.60 26.10
CA TYR A 372 0.16 22.34 25.58
C TYR A 372 -0.57 21.44 26.57
N ASN A 373 -1.78 21.85 26.97
CA ASN A 373 -2.69 20.94 27.67
C ASN A 373 -3.37 20.01 26.65
N THR A 374 -4.19 19.08 27.15
CA THR A 374 -4.98 18.13 26.35
C THR A 374 -5.75 18.78 25.20
N GLU A 375 -6.44 19.89 25.48
CA GLU A 375 -7.32 20.56 24.51
C GLU A 375 -6.54 21.34 23.44
N ASP A 376 -5.49 22.04 23.87
CA ASP A 376 -4.64 22.81 22.95
C ASP A 376 -3.87 21.87 22.03
N LEU A 377 -3.38 20.73 22.55
CA LEU A 377 -2.74 19.71 21.71
C LEU A 377 -3.75 19.07 20.74
N PHE A 378 -4.95 18.75 21.20
CA PHE A 378 -5.98 18.15 20.34
C PHE A 378 -6.28 19.04 19.14
N LYS A 379 -6.54 20.34 19.38
CA LYS A 379 -6.78 21.32 18.33
C LYS A 379 -5.59 21.42 17.39
N PHE A 380 -4.39 21.51 17.93
CA PHE A 380 -3.16 21.59 17.14
C PHE A 380 -2.99 20.39 16.20
N LEU A 381 -3.12 19.16 16.73
CA LEU A 381 -2.96 17.94 15.93
C LEU A 381 -4.06 17.81 14.88
N LYS A 382 -5.31 18.11 15.25
CA LYS A 382 -6.45 18.12 14.33
C LYS A 382 -6.23 19.06 13.16
N THR A 383 -5.88 20.32 13.43
CA THR A 383 -5.61 21.32 12.39
C THR A 383 -4.50 20.86 11.45
N HIS A 384 -3.41 20.30 11.96
CA HIS A 384 -2.31 19.87 11.09
C HIS A 384 -2.60 18.62 10.27
N ILE A 385 -3.44 17.71 10.76
CA ILE A 385 -3.96 16.59 9.95
C ILE A 385 -4.88 17.13 8.84
N GLU A 386 -5.74 18.10 9.15
CA GLU A 386 -6.61 18.78 8.17
C GLU A 386 -5.78 19.50 7.10
N ASP A 387 -4.68 20.15 7.50
CA ASP A 387 -3.67 20.80 6.65
C ASP A 387 -2.76 19.82 5.89
N LYS A 388 -3.08 18.51 5.93
CA LYS A 388 -2.38 17.47 5.16
C LYS A 388 -0.89 17.40 5.50
N HIS A 389 -0.55 17.60 6.78
CA HIS A 389 0.79 17.32 7.29
C HIS A 389 0.94 15.85 7.68
N VAL A 390 2.17 15.36 7.74
CA VAL A 390 2.45 13.98 8.16
C VAL A 390 2.88 13.95 9.61
N LEU A 391 2.31 13.01 10.36
CA LEU A 391 2.53 12.88 11.78
C LEU A 391 2.90 11.43 12.12
N ALA A 392 3.72 11.27 13.14
CA ALA A 392 4.08 10.00 13.75
C ALA A 392 4.07 10.15 15.27
N CYS A 393 3.77 9.10 16.00
CA CYS A 393 3.84 9.08 17.46
C CYS A 393 4.45 7.78 17.96
N SER A 394 4.96 7.82 19.19
CA SER A 394 5.53 6.63 19.83
C SER A 394 5.29 6.63 21.33
N ILE A 395 5.52 5.45 21.91
CA ILE A 395 5.40 5.20 23.35
C ILE A 395 6.80 4.88 23.86
N ASP A 396 7.29 5.64 24.82
CA ASP A 396 8.57 5.38 25.48
C ASP A 396 8.36 5.01 26.95
N ARG A 397 8.86 3.83 27.33
CA ARG A 397 8.72 3.28 28.68
C ARG A 397 10.05 2.73 29.16
N LYS A 398 10.63 3.39 30.17
CA LYS A 398 11.96 3.02 30.71
C LYS A 398 12.00 1.63 31.35
N ASP A 399 10.85 1.12 31.78
CA ASP A 399 10.70 -0.14 32.50
C ASP A 399 10.51 -1.35 31.57
N LEU A 400 10.40 -1.14 30.25
CA LEU A 400 10.13 -2.19 29.28
C LEU A 400 11.21 -2.23 28.19
N GLY A 401 11.43 -3.43 27.64
CA GLY A 401 12.35 -3.62 26.51
C GLY A 401 11.83 -3.00 25.22
N VAL A 402 12.73 -2.84 24.24
CA VAL A 402 12.38 -2.39 22.88
C VAL A 402 11.32 -3.33 22.29
N GLU A 403 10.31 -2.74 21.65
CA GLU A 403 9.25 -3.47 20.94
C GLU A 403 8.43 -4.43 21.83
N ALA A 404 8.41 -4.19 23.14
CA ALA A 404 7.58 -4.95 24.06
C ALA A 404 6.09 -4.63 23.87
N ARG A 405 5.28 -5.69 23.72
CA ARG A 405 3.84 -5.59 23.54
C ARG A 405 3.11 -5.47 24.87
N LEU A 406 2.31 -4.42 25.02
CA LEU A 406 1.45 -4.16 26.16
C LEU A 406 0.17 -5.01 26.12
N LYS A 407 -0.47 -5.18 27.27
CA LYS A 407 -1.73 -5.95 27.40
C LYS A 407 -2.87 -5.38 26.54
N ASN A 408 -2.88 -4.06 26.34
CA ASN A 408 -3.85 -3.35 25.50
C ASN A 408 -3.53 -3.42 24.00
N GLY A 409 -2.50 -4.14 23.58
CA GLY A 409 -2.13 -4.36 22.17
C GLY A 409 -1.03 -3.46 21.65
N LEU A 410 -0.84 -2.28 22.24
CA LEU A 410 0.19 -1.31 21.84
C LEU A 410 1.61 -1.84 22.09
N VAL A 411 2.58 -1.28 21.39
CA VAL A 411 3.99 -1.69 21.41
C VAL A 411 4.83 -0.48 21.81
N VAL A 412 5.71 -0.67 22.80
CA VAL A 412 6.61 0.39 23.27
C VAL A 412 7.87 0.46 22.43
N HIS A 413 8.50 1.63 22.38
CA HIS A 413 9.66 1.96 21.56
C HIS A 413 9.44 1.65 20.06
N HIS A 414 8.19 1.81 19.63
CA HIS A 414 7.71 1.58 18.27
C HIS A 414 7.04 2.83 17.72
N ALA A 415 7.20 3.07 16.42
CA ALA A 415 6.61 4.22 15.75
C ALA A 415 5.26 3.87 15.10
N TYR A 416 4.27 4.73 15.31
CA TYR A 416 2.93 4.62 14.73
C TYR A 416 2.66 5.85 13.86
N ALA A 417 2.12 5.64 12.67
CA ALA A 417 1.67 6.73 11.82
C ALA A 417 0.38 7.29 12.41
N LEU A 418 0.30 8.60 12.66
CA LEU A 418 -0.92 9.26 13.12
C LEU A 418 -1.65 9.80 11.88
N LEU A 419 -2.73 9.14 11.48
CA LEU A 419 -3.39 9.33 10.19
C LEU A 419 -4.58 10.28 10.26
N GLN A 420 -5.33 10.23 11.36
CA GLN A 420 -6.51 11.06 11.54
C GLN A 420 -6.66 11.50 12.99
N VAL A 421 -7.16 12.72 13.19
CA VAL A 421 -7.60 13.26 14.48
C VAL A 421 -8.92 13.98 14.21
N THR A 422 -10.01 13.54 14.83
CA THR A 422 -11.36 14.07 14.52
C THR A 422 -12.20 14.29 15.77
N SER A 423 -13.21 15.17 15.64
CA SER A 423 -14.28 15.38 16.61
C SER A 423 -15.58 14.91 16.01
N GLU A 424 -16.23 13.96 16.65
CA GLU A 424 -17.42 13.28 16.17
C GLU A 424 -18.52 13.32 17.22
N LYS A 425 -19.70 12.83 16.84
CA LYS A 425 -20.80 12.56 17.77
C LYS A 425 -21.14 11.08 17.75
N MET A 426 -21.23 10.49 18.93
CA MET A 426 -21.82 9.17 19.13
C MET A 426 -23.29 9.18 18.70
N ASP A 427 -23.87 8.00 18.50
CA ASP A 427 -25.26 7.86 18.06
C ASP A 427 -26.25 8.36 19.12
N ASN A 428 -25.84 8.38 20.40
CA ASN A 428 -26.57 8.98 21.52
C ASN A 428 -26.41 10.53 21.60
N GLY A 429 -25.68 11.15 20.68
CA GLY A 429 -25.45 12.60 20.60
C GLY A 429 -24.28 13.13 21.43
N GLN A 430 -23.62 12.30 22.24
CA GLN A 430 -22.46 12.73 23.04
C GLN A 430 -21.24 13.03 22.16
N PRO A 431 -20.45 14.08 22.49
CA PRO A 431 -19.24 14.39 21.75
C PRO A 431 -18.18 13.31 21.99
N LEU A 432 -17.40 13.01 20.96
CA LEU A 432 -16.33 12.04 20.98
C LEU A 432 -15.13 12.56 20.20
N ARG A 433 -13.93 12.41 20.74
CA ARG A 433 -12.67 12.70 20.05
C ARG A 433 -12.00 11.37 19.69
N LEU A 434 -11.64 11.23 18.43
CA LEU A 434 -11.04 10.00 17.91
C LEU A 434 -9.71 10.30 17.22
N VAL A 435 -8.83 9.30 17.29
CA VAL A 435 -7.61 9.26 16.50
C VAL A 435 -7.54 7.93 15.75
N GLN A 436 -6.96 7.97 14.54
CA GLN A 436 -6.65 6.79 13.76
C GLN A 436 -5.12 6.68 13.63
N LEU A 437 -4.59 5.50 13.94
CA LEU A 437 -3.18 5.20 13.81
C LEU A 437 -2.96 4.04 12.85
N ALA A 438 -1.75 3.92 12.29
CA ALA A 438 -1.29 2.71 11.64
C ALA A 438 0.01 2.20 12.28
N ASN A 439 0.01 0.91 12.60
CA ASN A 439 1.14 0.14 13.04
C ASN A 439 1.89 -0.42 11.82
N PRO A 440 3.16 -0.05 11.59
CA PRO A 440 3.94 -0.52 10.45
C PRO A 440 4.26 -2.03 10.49
N TRP A 441 3.85 -2.78 11.50
CA TRP A 441 3.92 -4.25 11.49
C TRP A 441 2.77 -4.92 10.75
N GLY A 442 1.75 -4.16 10.33
CA GLY A 442 0.53 -4.72 9.73
C GLY A 442 -0.26 -5.62 10.68
N SER A 443 0.05 -5.60 11.98
CA SER A 443 -0.61 -6.38 13.02
C SER A 443 -0.35 -5.79 14.40
N GLY A 444 -1.13 -6.20 15.39
CA GLY A 444 -0.95 -5.74 16.75
C GLY A 444 -1.60 -4.41 17.05
N GLU A 445 -2.90 -4.42 16.83
CA GLU A 445 -3.79 -3.30 17.00
C GLU A 445 -4.21 -3.12 18.47
N TRP A 446 -4.74 -1.94 18.74
CA TRP A 446 -5.38 -1.58 20.00
C TRP A 446 -6.51 -2.54 20.36
N LYS A 447 -6.64 -2.89 21.65
CA LYS A 447 -7.63 -3.84 22.16
C LYS A 447 -8.70 -3.20 23.07
N GLY A 448 -8.65 -1.90 23.26
CA GLY A 448 -9.60 -1.17 24.10
C GLY A 448 -10.80 -0.64 23.32
N ASP A 449 -11.46 0.36 23.88
CA ASP A 449 -12.60 1.01 23.25
C ASP A 449 -12.23 1.59 21.88
N TRP A 450 -13.13 1.41 20.90
CA TRP A 450 -12.96 1.83 19.50
C TRP A 450 -11.93 1.05 18.68
N ALA A 451 -11.41 -0.07 19.17
CA ALA A 451 -10.72 -1.04 18.32
C ALA A 451 -11.63 -1.55 17.19
N ASP A 452 -11.12 -1.60 15.97
CA ASP A 452 -11.84 -1.98 14.75
C ASP A 452 -11.88 -3.49 14.49
N TYR A 453 -10.92 -4.26 15.02
CA TYR A 453 -10.90 -5.72 14.93
C TYR A 453 -10.64 -6.42 16.28
N ASN A 454 -11.44 -7.45 16.58
CA ASN A 454 -11.23 -8.32 17.73
C ASN A 454 -11.22 -9.79 17.29
N ILE A 455 -10.05 -10.42 17.36
CA ILE A 455 -9.80 -11.83 17.00
C ILE A 455 -10.74 -12.79 17.75
N PHE A 456 -11.15 -12.45 18.99
CA PHE A 456 -12.01 -13.33 19.80
C PHE A 456 -13.47 -13.36 19.33
N ASN A 457 -13.93 -12.38 18.56
CA ASN A 457 -15.34 -12.24 18.17
C ASN A 457 -15.59 -12.29 16.64
N LYS A 458 -14.71 -12.95 15.87
CA LYS A 458 -14.92 -13.25 14.44
C LYS A 458 -15.44 -12.06 13.60
N GLY A 459 -14.76 -10.91 13.66
CA GLY A 459 -14.96 -9.84 12.66
C GLY A 459 -16.17 -8.91 12.85
N LEU A 460 -16.84 -8.90 14.01
CA LEU A 460 -17.61 -7.74 14.41
C LEU A 460 -16.70 -6.71 15.08
N ALA A 461 -16.90 -5.43 14.76
CA ALA A 461 -16.38 -4.33 15.57
C ALA A 461 -17.06 -4.42 16.95
N SER A 462 -16.48 -5.21 17.85
CA SER A 462 -17.08 -5.49 19.16
C SER A 462 -16.86 -4.30 20.09
N GLY A 463 -17.85 -3.99 20.93
CA GLY A 463 -17.79 -2.87 21.85
C GLY A 463 -18.38 -1.59 21.26
N LYS A 464 -17.67 -0.47 21.39
CA LYS A 464 -18.20 0.88 21.11
C LYS A 464 -18.69 1.11 19.68
N TRP A 465 -18.08 0.46 18.68
CA TRP A 465 -18.56 0.55 17.29
C TRP A 465 -19.91 -0.14 17.06
N ALA A 466 -20.18 -1.26 17.74
CA ALA A 466 -21.47 -1.94 17.66
C ALA A 466 -22.59 -1.15 18.36
N GLU A 467 -22.24 -0.41 19.42
CA GLU A 467 -23.13 0.54 20.09
C GLU A 467 -23.41 1.80 19.26
N ASN A 468 -22.56 2.10 18.27
CA ASN A 468 -22.63 3.31 17.44
C ASN A 468 -22.56 2.98 15.93
N PRO A 469 -23.54 2.22 15.38
CA PRO A 469 -23.54 1.78 13.99
C PRO A 469 -23.58 2.92 12.97
N GLU A 470 -24.26 4.05 13.27
CA GLU A 470 -24.34 5.17 12.33
C GLU A 470 -23.02 5.94 12.29
N LEU A 471 -22.38 6.16 13.43
CA LEU A 471 -21.02 6.69 13.49
C LEU A 471 -20.02 5.79 12.74
N SER A 472 -20.08 4.47 12.95
CA SER A 472 -19.22 3.49 12.27
C SER A 472 -19.33 3.59 10.74
N LYS A 473 -20.55 3.74 10.21
CA LYS A 473 -20.79 3.96 8.78
C LYS A 473 -20.25 5.31 8.30
N ARG A 474 -20.46 6.40 9.05
CA ARG A 474 -19.98 7.74 8.67
C ARG A 474 -18.46 7.83 8.59
N ILE A 475 -17.77 7.23 9.57
CA ILE A 475 -16.31 7.18 9.59
C ILE A 475 -15.76 6.19 8.54
N GLY A 476 -16.55 5.19 8.15
CA GLY A 476 -16.13 4.17 7.19
C GLY A 476 -15.15 3.18 7.81
N VAL A 477 -15.36 2.78 9.07
CA VAL A 477 -14.48 1.85 9.79
C VAL A 477 -14.34 0.55 9.01
N VAL A 478 -13.11 0.25 8.58
CA VAL A 478 -12.77 -1.00 7.90
C VAL A 478 -12.54 -2.08 8.95
N ARG A 479 -13.26 -3.20 8.87
CA ARG A 479 -13.21 -4.29 9.86
C ARG A 479 -12.21 -5.36 9.45
N ARG A 480 -10.92 -5.02 9.44
CA ARG A 480 -9.83 -5.95 9.07
C ARG A 480 -8.59 -5.65 9.90
N ASP A 481 -7.85 -6.70 10.27
CA ASP A 481 -6.50 -6.58 10.83
C ASP A 481 -5.55 -6.21 9.69
N GLU A 482 -5.52 -4.92 9.36
CA GLU A 482 -4.63 -4.34 8.34
C GLU A 482 -3.58 -3.42 8.98
N GLY A 483 -3.48 -3.43 10.31
CA GLY A 483 -2.51 -2.66 11.08
C GLY A 483 -2.94 -1.23 11.37
N SER A 484 -4.04 -0.74 10.79
CA SER A 484 -4.65 0.53 11.18
C SER A 484 -5.71 0.31 12.24
N PHE A 485 -5.85 1.22 13.20
CA PHE A 485 -6.88 1.12 14.24
C PHE A 485 -7.32 2.49 14.74
N TRP A 486 -8.53 2.52 15.30
CA TRP A 486 -9.10 3.69 15.97
C TRP A 486 -9.00 3.57 17.49
N MET A 487 -8.87 4.71 18.16
CA MET A 487 -8.99 4.81 19.62
C MET A 487 -9.50 6.20 20.03
N SER A 488 -9.96 6.34 21.28
CA SER A 488 -10.30 7.66 21.82
C SER A 488 -9.03 8.53 21.94
N TYR A 489 -9.18 9.85 21.80
CA TYR A 489 -8.07 10.77 21.99
C TYR A 489 -7.55 10.73 23.44
N GLU A 490 -8.45 10.51 24.41
CA GLU A 490 -8.13 10.39 25.82
C GLU A 490 -7.27 9.15 26.11
N ASP A 491 -7.61 7.99 25.52
CA ASP A 491 -6.78 6.80 25.61
C ASP A 491 -5.43 7.01 24.92
N TRP A 492 -5.42 7.71 23.78
CA TRP A 492 -4.17 8.01 23.08
C TRP A 492 -3.25 8.87 23.95
N GLU A 493 -3.76 9.95 24.55
CA GLU A 493 -2.96 10.83 25.41
C GLU A 493 -2.45 10.10 26.67
N ALA A 494 -3.24 9.17 27.22
CA ALA A 494 -2.85 8.36 28.37
C ALA A 494 -1.72 7.36 28.09
N ASN A 495 -1.54 6.96 26.82
CA ASN A 495 -0.57 5.92 26.43
C ASN A 495 0.65 6.46 25.67
N PHE A 496 0.48 7.44 24.78
CA PHE A 496 1.55 7.94 23.92
C PHE A 496 2.38 9.02 24.61
N THR A 497 3.69 9.02 24.32
CA THR A 497 4.63 9.90 25.01
C THR A 497 5.36 10.86 24.08
N LYS A 498 5.34 10.60 22.77
CA LYS A 498 6.00 11.44 21.77
C LYS A 498 5.14 11.62 20.52
N VAL A 499 5.20 12.81 19.94
CA VAL A 499 4.68 13.12 18.61
C VAL A 499 5.76 13.80 17.79
N THR A 500 5.87 13.43 16.53
CA THR A 500 6.67 14.08 15.50
C THR A 500 5.76 14.54 14.38
N LEU A 501 5.90 15.80 13.96
CA LEU A 501 5.14 16.41 12.89
C LEU A 501 6.10 17.00 11.86
N CYS A 502 5.83 16.72 10.59
CA CYS A 502 6.48 17.39 9.46
C CYS A 502 5.44 18.19 8.67
N PRO A 503 5.63 19.52 8.50
CA PRO A 503 4.71 20.35 7.72
C PRO A 503 4.82 20.07 6.21
N VAL A 504 3.97 19.18 5.69
CA VAL A 504 3.99 18.78 4.28
C VAL A 504 3.07 19.68 3.42
N GLY A 505 3.22 21.00 3.56
CA GLY A 505 2.58 22.01 2.71
C GLY A 505 3.47 22.50 1.55
N GLY A 506 2.87 22.85 0.40
CA GLY A 506 3.55 23.34 -0.81
C GLY A 506 3.84 22.26 -1.88
N LYS A 507 4.06 22.68 -3.13
CA LYS A 507 4.44 21.80 -4.26
C LYS A 507 5.72 21.01 -3.90
N PRO A 508 5.77 19.70 -4.12
CA PRO A 508 7.06 19.01 -4.24
C PRO A 508 7.75 19.56 -5.49
N VAL A 509 8.96 20.09 -5.37
CA VAL A 509 9.76 20.42 -6.56
C VAL A 509 11.07 19.63 -6.47
N PRO A 510 11.10 18.41 -7.02
CA PRO A 510 12.34 17.86 -7.57
C PRO A 510 12.84 18.79 -8.70
N PRO A 511 14.15 18.90 -8.94
CA PRO A 511 14.69 19.76 -9.99
C PRO A 511 14.27 19.21 -11.36
N GLY A 512 13.24 19.80 -11.94
CA GLY A 512 12.66 19.44 -13.24
C GLY A 512 11.47 20.31 -13.67
N GLU A 513 10.83 21.01 -12.73
CA GLU A 513 9.73 21.97 -13.00
C GLU A 513 9.97 23.33 -12.32
N ALA A 514 11.20 23.81 -12.25
CA ALA A 514 11.43 25.23 -12.05
C ALA A 514 11.21 25.91 -13.41
N SER A 515 9.95 26.24 -13.74
CA SER A 515 9.68 27.21 -14.80
C SER A 515 10.37 28.52 -14.41
N ASP A 516 11.15 29.06 -15.34
CA ASP A 516 11.82 30.36 -15.28
C ASP A 516 10.90 31.45 -14.70
N GLU A 517 11.09 31.80 -13.43
CA GLU A 517 10.67 33.11 -12.94
C GLU A 517 11.78 34.08 -13.27
N HIS A 518 11.62 34.75 -14.42
CA HIS A 518 12.26 36.02 -14.67
C HIS A 518 11.95 36.96 -13.50
N VAL A 519 13.03 37.36 -12.84
CA VAL A 519 13.07 38.50 -11.93
C VAL A 519 12.61 39.72 -12.71
N ASP A 520 11.41 40.22 -12.43
CA ASP A 520 11.08 41.61 -12.71
C ASP A 520 10.85 42.35 -11.40
N SER A 521 11.81 43.22 -11.11
CA SER A 521 11.78 44.19 -10.03
C SER A 521 10.87 45.35 -10.41
N GLY A 522 9.70 45.47 -9.78
CA GLY A 522 8.80 46.61 -9.98
C GLY A 522 7.90 46.85 -8.78
N GLU A 523 7.96 48.07 -8.24
CA GLU A 523 7.39 48.60 -7.01
C GLU A 523 5.85 48.49 -6.80
N PRO A 524 5.36 48.74 -5.56
CA PRO A 524 3.96 48.56 -5.19
C PRO A 524 3.10 49.79 -5.53
N THR A 525 1.97 49.60 -6.19
CA THR A 525 0.90 50.62 -6.25
C THR A 525 -0.47 49.98 -5.98
N GLY A 526 -1.20 50.61 -5.06
CA GLY A 526 -2.57 50.25 -4.70
C GLY A 526 -3.61 50.75 -5.71
N PHE A 527 -4.89 50.62 -5.33
CA PHE A 527 -6.14 50.93 -6.06
C PHE A 527 -6.61 49.80 -7.00
N PHE A 528 -7.86 49.31 -7.04
CA PHE A 528 -9.16 49.81 -6.59
C PHE A 528 -10.07 48.64 -6.15
N SER A 529 -10.94 48.93 -5.18
CA SER A 529 -12.17 48.20 -4.89
C SER A 529 -13.28 48.54 -5.89
N SER A 530 -14.32 47.68 -5.90
CA SER A 530 -15.68 47.90 -6.42
C SER A 530 -15.92 47.68 -7.91
N LEU A 531 -16.86 46.78 -8.21
CA LEU A 531 -17.82 46.91 -9.31
C LEU A 531 -18.99 45.92 -9.08
N PHE A 532 -19.85 46.28 -8.13
CA PHE A 532 -21.30 46.14 -8.30
C PHE A 532 -21.85 47.55 -8.45
N GLY A 533 -22.49 47.81 -9.58
CA GLY A 533 -23.12 49.08 -9.88
C GLY A 533 -23.47 49.17 -11.35
N TRP A 534 -24.76 48.91 -11.63
CA TRP A 534 -25.50 48.87 -12.90
C TRP A 534 -25.56 47.50 -13.59
#